data_AF-A0A5Q5BH88-F1
#
_entry.id   AF-A0A5Q5BH88-F1
#
_cell.length_a   1.000
_cell.length_b   1.000
_cell.length_c   1.000
_cell.angle_alpha   90.00
_cell.angle_beta   90.00
_cell.angle_gamma   90.00
#
_symmetry.space_group_name_H-M   'P 1'
#
loop_
_entity.id
_entity.type
_entity.pdbx_description
1 polymer ?
#
loop_
_entity_poly.entity_id
_entity_poly.type
_entity_poly.pdbx_seq_one_letter_code
_entity_poly.pdbx_strand_id
1 'polypeptide(L)'
;MTNHPVSVDFHFDVMCPFAYQTSRWIRSVRDQTGLEVNWRFFSLEEINRQEGKKHPWEREWSYGWSMMRIGALLRRQSMADVDAWYERAARALRVEGHKPHEKTVARHLLEELGFDPGLVDQAIADQTTSDEVMADHKRVVDAGGYGVPTLFFPDGQCLFGPVLIDPPVGEGALRLWDAVVAWTEFPHLYELQRPKTSADQQAIADTLRPYLEARDWVSINRGKVISFDDFR
;
A
#
# COMPACT_ATOMS: atom_id res chain seq x y z
N MET A 1 -26.15 -8.41 -14.26
CA MET A 1 -26.10 -7.63 -13.01
C MET A 1 -24.93 -8.19 -12.23
N THR A 2 -23.80 -7.49 -12.26
CA THR A 2 -22.62 -7.84 -11.48
C THR A 2 -23.02 -7.73 -10.01
N ASN A 3 -22.98 -8.83 -9.25
CA ASN A 3 -23.23 -8.72 -7.81
C ASN A 3 -21.97 -8.10 -7.20
N HIS A 4 -22.01 -6.81 -6.87
CA HIS A 4 -20.84 -6.12 -6.32
C HIS A 4 -20.41 -6.82 -5.02
N PRO A 5 -19.10 -7.06 -4.83
CA PRO A 5 -18.63 -7.70 -3.62
C PRO A 5 -18.89 -6.77 -2.43
N VAL A 6 -19.31 -7.35 -1.31
CA VAL A 6 -19.58 -6.63 -0.05
C VAL A 6 -18.30 -6.21 0.66
N SER A 7 -17.18 -6.86 0.36
CA SER A 7 -15.88 -6.58 0.95
C SER A 7 -14.72 -6.80 -0.04
N VAL A 8 -13.58 -6.18 0.26
CA VAL A 8 -12.31 -6.38 -0.45
C VAL A 8 -11.14 -6.33 0.53
N ASP A 9 -10.22 -7.29 0.41
CA ASP A 9 -8.94 -7.29 1.14
C ASP A 9 -7.93 -6.46 0.32
N PHE A 10 -7.52 -5.28 0.82
CA PHE A 10 -6.57 -4.38 0.17
C PHE A 10 -5.18 -4.53 0.78
N HIS A 11 -4.23 -5.09 0.01
CA HIS A 11 -2.84 -5.20 0.44
C HIS A 11 -2.06 -3.93 0.09
N PHE A 12 -1.34 -3.39 1.07
CA PHE A 12 -0.55 -2.18 0.94
C PHE A 12 0.81 -2.28 1.66
N ASP A 13 1.72 -1.41 1.22
CA ASP A 13 2.91 -1.00 1.97
C ASP A 13 2.82 0.52 2.13
N VAL A 14 3.07 1.04 3.34
CA VAL A 14 3.16 2.49 3.58
C VAL A 14 4.26 3.10 2.71
N MET A 15 5.26 2.33 2.26
CA MET A 15 6.33 2.78 1.37
C MET A 15 5.93 2.84 -0.12
N CYS A 16 4.75 2.35 -0.52
CA CYS A 16 4.32 2.37 -1.92
C CYS A 16 3.55 3.66 -2.29
N PRO A 17 4.04 4.47 -3.25
CA PRO A 17 3.31 5.64 -3.72
C PRO A 17 2.04 5.29 -4.51
N PHE A 18 2.06 4.20 -5.28
CA PHE A 18 0.90 3.78 -6.07
C PHE A 18 -0.21 3.19 -5.20
N ALA A 19 0.14 2.39 -4.18
CA ALA A 19 -0.84 1.88 -3.23
C ALA A 19 -1.54 3.02 -2.50
N TYR A 20 -0.82 4.11 -2.15
CA TYR A 20 -1.44 5.30 -1.56
C TYR A 20 -2.50 5.91 -2.49
N GLN A 21 -2.20 6.13 -3.77
CA GLN A 21 -3.19 6.69 -4.70
C GLN A 21 -4.41 5.78 -4.87
N THR A 22 -4.19 4.47 -4.99
CA THR A 22 -5.28 3.49 -5.09
C THR A 22 -6.07 3.39 -3.79
N SER A 23 -5.43 3.61 -2.63
CA SER A 23 -6.12 3.66 -1.33
C SER A 23 -7.05 4.86 -1.21
N ARG A 24 -6.71 6.01 -1.82
CA ARG A 24 -7.62 7.17 -1.90
C ARG A 24 -8.85 6.85 -2.73
N TRP A 25 -8.65 6.18 -3.86
CA TRP A 25 -9.76 5.72 -4.71
C TRP A 25 -10.67 4.71 -3.98
N ILE A 26 -10.12 3.66 -3.37
CA ILE A 26 -10.96 2.64 -2.72
C ILE A 26 -11.71 3.18 -1.50
N ARG A 27 -11.14 4.15 -0.76
CA ARG A 27 -11.87 4.89 0.29
C ARG A 27 -13.04 5.67 -0.29
N SER A 28 -12.86 6.36 -1.43
CA SER A 28 -13.96 7.04 -2.12
C SER A 28 -15.06 6.07 -2.57
N VAL A 29 -14.71 4.84 -2.96
CA VAL A 29 -15.70 3.80 -3.27
C VAL A 29 -16.44 3.37 -2.00
N ARG A 30 -15.71 3.02 -0.93
CA ARG A 30 -16.29 2.67 0.38
C ARG A 30 -17.29 3.72 0.86
N ASP A 31 -16.89 4.99 0.85
CA ASP A 31 -17.71 6.08 1.39
C ASP A 31 -19.01 6.27 0.60
N GLN A 32 -19.06 5.83 -0.67
CA GLN A 32 -20.24 5.90 -1.54
C GLN A 32 -21.11 4.64 -1.51
N THR A 33 -20.53 3.46 -1.27
CA THR A 33 -21.23 2.17 -1.42
C THR A 33 -21.41 1.38 -0.14
N GLY A 34 -20.65 1.72 0.92
CA GLY A 34 -20.55 0.91 2.12
C GLY A 34 -19.65 -0.32 1.96
N LEU A 35 -18.83 -0.41 0.90
CA LEU A 35 -17.86 -1.50 0.70
C LEU A 35 -16.96 -1.68 1.93
N GLU A 36 -16.91 -2.88 2.49
CA GLU A 36 -15.98 -3.18 3.58
C GLU A 36 -14.55 -3.35 3.04
N VAL A 37 -13.66 -2.44 3.43
CA VAL A 37 -12.24 -2.49 3.03
C VAL A 37 -11.42 -3.05 4.19
N ASN A 38 -10.83 -4.22 3.97
CA ASN A 38 -9.98 -4.91 4.92
C ASN A 38 -8.51 -4.64 4.59
N TRP A 39 -7.81 -3.90 5.46
CA TRP A 39 -6.43 -3.48 5.23
C TRP A 39 -5.44 -4.59 5.58
N ARG A 40 -4.62 -4.97 4.61
CA ARG A 40 -3.64 -6.06 4.68
C ARG A 40 -2.24 -5.58 4.33
N PHE A 41 -1.22 -6.26 4.84
CA PHE A 41 0.17 -5.84 4.69
C PHE A 41 0.88 -6.55 3.54
N PHE A 42 1.83 -5.86 2.90
CA PHE A 42 2.75 -6.48 1.96
C PHE A 42 4.07 -5.75 1.96
N SER A 43 5.18 -6.46 2.19
CA SER A 43 6.50 -5.84 2.25
C SER A 43 7.13 -5.68 0.86
N LEU A 44 7.30 -4.42 0.43
CA LEU A 44 8.12 -4.09 -0.72
C LEU A 44 9.61 -4.31 -0.46
N GLU A 45 10.06 -4.15 0.79
CA GLU A 45 11.45 -4.40 1.17
C GLU A 45 11.81 -5.89 1.05
N GLU A 46 10.90 -6.79 1.42
CA GLU A 46 11.15 -8.23 1.31
C GLU A 46 11.07 -8.72 -0.13
N ILE A 47 10.01 -8.37 -0.87
CA ILE A 47 9.85 -8.88 -2.25
C ILE A 47 10.97 -8.40 -3.19
N ASN A 48 11.55 -7.23 -2.92
CA ASN A 48 12.65 -6.65 -3.70
C ASN A 48 14.02 -6.83 -3.02
N ARG A 49 14.11 -7.64 -1.96
CA ARG A 49 15.35 -7.87 -1.24
C ARG A 49 16.40 -8.48 -2.17
N GLN A 50 17.60 -7.92 -2.14
CA GLN A 50 18.73 -8.46 -2.90
C GLN A 50 19.41 -9.58 -2.13
N GLU A 51 19.99 -10.53 -2.86
CA GLU A 51 20.78 -11.62 -2.29
C GLU A 51 21.88 -11.09 -1.35
N GLY A 52 22.08 -11.77 -0.22
CA GLY A 52 23.04 -11.36 0.81
C GLY A 52 22.65 -10.12 1.64
N LYS A 53 21.50 -9.49 1.42
CA LYS A 53 20.96 -8.44 2.31
C LYS A 53 20.07 -9.04 3.39
N LYS A 54 20.14 -8.43 4.59
CA LYS A 54 19.26 -8.77 5.73
C LYS A 54 17.79 -8.62 5.36
N HIS A 55 17.00 -9.61 5.75
CA HIS A 55 15.55 -9.50 5.74
C HIS A 55 15.10 -8.31 6.61
N PRO A 56 13.95 -7.69 6.32
CA PRO A 56 13.53 -6.51 7.07
C PRO A 56 13.17 -6.83 8.53
N TRP A 57 12.77 -8.07 8.86
CA TRP A 57 12.55 -8.48 10.26
C TRP A 57 13.85 -8.77 11.04
N GLU A 58 15.00 -8.88 10.38
CA GLU A 58 16.31 -9.07 11.05
C GLU A 58 16.96 -7.76 11.47
N ARG A 59 16.34 -6.62 11.14
CA ARG A 59 16.83 -5.28 11.45
C ARG A 59 16.11 -4.75 12.69
N GLU A 60 16.82 -4.00 13.52
CA GLU A 60 16.20 -3.32 14.68
C GLU A 60 15.06 -2.38 14.24
N TRP A 61 15.21 -1.79 13.05
CA TRP A 61 14.21 -0.94 12.43
C TRP A 61 14.34 -1.00 10.91
N SER A 62 13.22 -1.17 10.22
CA SER A 62 13.09 -1.25 8.76
C SER A 62 12.06 -0.24 8.28
N TYR A 63 12.17 0.22 7.03
CA TYR A 63 11.34 1.32 6.56
C TYR A 63 9.86 0.95 6.49
N GLY A 64 9.51 -0.10 5.75
CA GLY A 64 8.13 -0.58 5.60
C GLY A 64 7.74 -1.60 6.66
N TRP A 65 8.63 -2.56 6.98
CA TRP A 65 8.28 -3.65 7.89
C TRP A 65 7.94 -3.18 9.30
N SER A 66 8.75 -2.28 9.88
CA SER A 66 8.48 -1.74 11.22
C SER A 66 7.19 -0.92 11.25
N MET A 67 6.89 -0.19 10.18
CA MET A 67 5.62 0.54 10.04
C MET A 67 4.44 -0.42 9.99
N MET A 68 4.50 -1.48 9.18
CA MET A 68 3.40 -2.45 9.11
C MET A 68 3.16 -3.19 10.44
N ARG A 69 4.20 -3.37 11.27
CA ARG A 69 4.02 -3.90 12.64
C ARG A 69 3.22 -2.96 13.54
N ILE A 70 3.40 -1.64 13.41
CA ILE A 70 2.53 -0.64 14.08
C ILE A 70 1.11 -0.76 13.55
N GLY A 71 0.95 -0.84 12.23
CA GLY A 71 -0.33 -1.07 11.58
C GLY A 71 -1.03 -2.34 12.10
N ALA A 72 -0.31 -3.42 12.38
CA ALA A 72 -0.86 -4.65 12.92
C ALA A 72 -1.48 -4.45 14.32
N LEU A 73 -0.82 -3.70 15.22
CA LEU A 73 -1.41 -3.37 16.53
C LEU A 73 -2.68 -2.52 16.40
N LEU A 74 -2.67 -1.53 15.51
CA LEU A 74 -3.86 -0.70 15.26
C LEU A 74 -4.99 -1.52 14.64
N ARG A 75 -4.66 -2.44 13.73
CA ARG A 75 -5.60 -3.37 13.11
C ARG A 75 -6.31 -4.26 14.13
N ARG A 76 -5.63 -4.66 15.21
CA ARG A 76 -6.23 -5.40 16.33
C ARG A 76 -7.25 -4.58 17.12
N GLN A 77 -7.13 -3.25 17.12
CA GLN A 77 -8.10 -2.35 17.75
C GLN A 77 -9.33 -2.20 16.85
N SER A 78 -9.13 -1.82 15.59
CA SER A 78 -10.18 -1.81 14.58
C SER A 78 -9.63 -1.66 13.15
N MET A 79 -10.45 -1.97 12.14
CA MET A 79 -10.11 -1.60 10.75
C MET A 79 -10.05 -0.09 10.54
N ALA A 80 -10.81 0.69 11.32
CA ALA A 80 -10.82 2.15 11.22
C ALA A 80 -9.49 2.76 11.71
N ASP A 81 -8.88 2.18 12.76
CA ASP A 81 -7.62 2.69 13.32
C ASP A 81 -6.45 2.46 12.37
N VAL A 82 -6.34 1.25 11.79
CA VAL A 82 -5.31 0.99 10.75
C VAL A 82 -5.57 1.81 9.48
N ASP A 83 -6.82 2.08 9.14
CA ASP A 83 -7.16 2.94 8.01
C ASP A 83 -6.67 4.38 8.23
N ALA A 84 -7.03 4.97 9.38
CA ALA A 84 -6.66 6.34 9.73
C ALA A 84 -5.14 6.50 9.81
N TRP A 85 -4.45 5.54 10.42
CA TRP A 85 -2.99 5.53 10.47
C TRP A 85 -2.36 5.37 9.09
N TYR A 86 -2.86 4.46 8.26
CA TYR A 86 -2.33 4.27 6.91
C TYR A 86 -2.47 5.56 6.09
N GLU A 87 -3.66 6.17 6.09
CA GLU A 87 -3.91 7.44 5.41
C GLU A 87 -2.93 8.52 5.87
N ARG A 88 -2.82 8.72 7.19
CA ARG A 88 -1.98 9.77 7.77
C ARG A 88 -0.50 9.57 7.46
N ALA A 89 0.01 8.36 7.67
CA ALA A 89 1.42 8.04 7.46
C ALA A 89 1.78 8.09 5.97
N ALA A 90 0.89 7.61 5.08
CA ALA A 90 1.13 7.69 3.66
C ALA A 90 1.08 9.13 3.15
N ARG A 91 0.15 9.96 3.63
CA ARG A 91 0.07 11.40 3.30
C ARG A 91 1.31 12.16 3.77
N ALA A 92 1.80 11.88 4.99
CA ALA A 92 3.03 12.45 5.53
C ALA A 92 4.18 12.34 4.53
N LEU A 93 4.35 11.16 3.94
CA LEU A 93 5.44 10.91 2.99
C LEU A 93 5.15 11.33 1.55
N ARG A 94 3.89 11.37 1.12
CA ARG A 94 3.54 11.55 -0.32
C ARG A 94 3.18 12.97 -0.67
N VAL A 95 2.72 13.71 0.32
CA VAL A 95 2.21 15.07 0.13
C VAL A 95 3.03 16.05 0.94
N GLU A 96 3.36 15.70 2.19
CA GLU A 96 4.01 16.62 3.14
C GLU A 96 5.55 16.51 3.13
N GLY A 97 6.11 15.46 2.51
CA GLY A 97 7.56 15.24 2.43
C GLY A 97 8.20 14.82 3.76
N HIS A 98 7.40 14.38 4.74
CA HIS A 98 7.88 13.83 6.01
C HIS A 98 8.28 12.36 5.88
N LYS A 99 9.10 11.89 6.81
CA LYS A 99 9.69 10.54 6.80
C LYS A 99 9.06 9.64 7.86
N PRO A 100 7.85 9.09 7.65
CA PRO A 100 7.15 8.26 8.63
C PRO A 100 7.93 6.99 8.98
N HIS A 101 8.86 6.57 8.11
CA HIS A 101 9.79 5.47 8.37
C HIS A 101 10.92 5.84 9.34
N GLU A 102 10.98 7.07 9.86
CA GLU A 102 11.81 7.42 11.02
C GLU A 102 11.02 7.20 12.31
N LYS A 103 11.61 6.54 13.31
CA LYS A 103 10.93 6.20 14.59
C LYS A 103 10.27 7.41 15.25
N THR A 104 10.94 8.55 15.27
CA THR A 104 10.44 9.79 15.90
C THR A 104 9.23 10.35 15.17
N VAL A 105 9.25 10.34 13.83
CA VAL A 105 8.12 10.77 13.00
C VAL A 105 6.95 9.78 13.16
N ALA A 106 7.21 8.47 13.17
CA ALA A 106 6.16 7.46 13.41
C ALA A 106 5.41 7.69 14.73
N ARG A 107 6.12 8.04 15.81
CA ARG A 107 5.51 8.40 17.10
C ARG A 107 4.66 9.66 17.00
N HIS A 108 5.21 10.70 16.38
CA HIS A 108 4.51 11.97 16.23
C HIS A 108 3.19 11.81 15.46
N LEU A 109 3.19 11.00 14.39
CA LEU A 109 1.98 10.71 13.62
C LEU A 109 0.92 9.93 14.41
N LEU A 110 1.32 9.09 15.35
CA LEU A 110 0.39 8.42 16.27
C LEU A 110 -0.22 9.43 17.26
N GLU A 111 0.60 10.31 17.82
CA GLU A 111 0.13 11.38 18.73
C GLU A 111 -0.88 12.30 18.06
N GLU A 112 -0.64 12.71 16.81
CA GLU A 112 -1.59 13.53 16.02
C GLU A 112 -2.95 12.85 15.83
N LEU A 113 -2.98 11.53 15.77
CA LEU A 113 -4.20 10.73 15.67
C LEU A 113 -4.83 10.42 17.04
N GLY A 114 -4.20 10.85 18.14
CA GLY A 114 -4.65 10.57 19.50
C GLY A 114 -4.28 9.17 20.02
N PHE A 115 -3.38 8.45 19.34
CA PHE A 115 -2.87 7.16 19.79
C PHE A 115 -1.64 7.33 20.70
N ASP A 116 -1.36 6.30 21.50
CA ASP A 116 -0.15 6.24 22.32
C ASP A 116 1.12 6.12 21.43
N PRO A 117 2.08 7.06 21.47
CA PRO A 117 3.35 6.94 20.76
C PRO A 117 4.17 5.72 21.20
N GLY A 118 3.90 5.17 22.39
CA GLY A 118 4.46 3.92 22.89
C GLY A 118 4.11 2.70 22.04
N LEU A 119 3.07 2.77 21.19
CA LEU A 119 2.72 1.70 20.24
C LEU A 119 3.88 1.36 19.28
N VAL A 120 4.78 2.30 19.00
CA VAL A 120 6.00 2.03 18.22
C VAL A 120 6.87 0.97 18.90
N ASP A 121 7.13 1.11 20.20
CA ASP A 121 7.97 0.15 20.93
C ASP A 121 7.23 -1.17 21.14
N GLN A 122 5.93 -1.09 21.48
CA GLN A 122 5.08 -2.26 21.68
C GLN A 122 5.04 -3.13 20.41
N ALA A 123 4.89 -2.51 19.23
CA ALA A 123 4.87 -3.21 17.96
C ALA A 123 6.20 -3.93 17.69
N ILE A 124 7.33 -3.33 18.05
CA ILE A 124 8.65 -3.92 17.84
C ILE A 124 8.98 -5.02 18.86
N ALA A 125 8.51 -4.88 20.10
CA ALA A 125 8.69 -5.88 21.15
C ALA A 125 7.79 -7.11 20.95
N ASP A 126 6.59 -6.93 20.38
CA ASP A 126 5.66 -8.03 20.10
C ASP A 126 5.99 -8.71 18.76
N GLN A 127 6.57 -9.90 18.81
CA GLN A 127 6.91 -10.69 17.63
C GLN A 127 5.69 -11.09 16.79
N THR A 128 4.50 -11.23 17.40
CA THR A 128 3.30 -11.66 16.69
C THR A 128 2.81 -10.62 15.69
N THR A 129 3.17 -9.35 15.84
CA THR A 129 2.94 -8.32 14.82
C THR A 129 3.73 -8.61 13.54
N SER A 130 4.95 -9.16 13.66
CA SER A 130 5.76 -9.56 12.52
C SER A 130 5.18 -10.80 11.83
N ASP A 131 4.61 -11.73 12.61
CA ASP A 131 3.97 -12.93 12.07
C ASP A 131 2.70 -12.58 11.27
N GLU A 132 1.92 -11.60 11.74
CA GLU A 132 0.78 -11.06 11.00
C GLU A 132 1.17 -10.40 9.67
N VAL A 133 2.22 -9.56 9.68
CA VAL A 133 2.74 -8.93 8.45
C VAL A 133 3.25 -10.00 7.48
N MET A 134 3.94 -11.02 7.99
CA MET A 134 4.43 -12.15 7.19
C MET A 134 3.28 -12.95 6.58
N ALA A 135 2.21 -13.22 7.34
CA ALA A 135 1.06 -13.97 6.86
C ALA A 135 0.36 -13.26 5.68
N ASP A 136 0.10 -11.95 5.82
CA ASP A 136 -0.49 -11.16 4.74
C ASP A 136 0.45 -11.05 3.53
N HIS A 137 1.76 -10.85 3.77
CA HIS A 137 2.75 -10.79 2.69
C HIS A 137 2.80 -12.11 1.90
N LYS A 138 2.85 -13.25 2.60
CA LYS A 138 2.85 -14.58 2.00
C LYS A 138 1.57 -14.84 1.21
N ARG A 139 0.41 -14.36 1.66
CA ARG A 139 -0.84 -14.51 0.90
C ARG A 139 -0.73 -13.95 -0.53
N VAL A 140 -0.08 -12.81 -0.71
CA VAL A 140 0.15 -12.22 -2.05
C VAL A 140 1.19 -13.05 -2.82
N VAL A 141 2.31 -13.42 -2.19
CA VAL A 141 3.39 -14.18 -2.85
C VAL A 141 2.93 -15.57 -3.29
N ASP A 142 2.21 -16.28 -2.42
CA ASP A 142 1.69 -17.62 -2.68
C ASP A 142 0.61 -17.60 -3.80
N ALA A 143 -0.02 -16.43 -4.05
CA ALA A 143 -0.90 -16.19 -5.19
C ALA A 143 -0.15 -15.72 -6.47
N GLY A 144 1.18 -15.70 -6.47
CA GLY A 144 2.00 -15.23 -7.59
C GLY A 144 2.10 -13.72 -7.72
N GLY A 145 1.61 -12.98 -6.73
CA GLY A 145 1.71 -11.52 -6.66
C GLY A 145 3.12 -11.05 -6.33
N TYR A 146 3.46 -9.86 -6.81
CA TYR A 146 4.82 -9.30 -6.73
C TYR A 146 4.86 -7.85 -6.20
N GLY A 147 3.72 -7.30 -5.78
CA GLY A 147 3.62 -5.89 -5.47
C GLY A 147 2.29 -5.46 -4.90
N VAL A 148 2.18 -4.15 -4.71
CA VAL A 148 0.97 -3.47 -4.23
C VAL A 148 0.65 -2.25 -5.09
N PRO A 149 -0.63 -1.83 -5.16
CA PRO A 149 -1.79 -2.42 -4.47
C PRO A 149 -2.17 -3.78 -5.04
N THR A 150 -2.61 -4.70 -4.18
CA THR A 150 -3.17 -5.99 -4.58
C THR A 150 -4.48 -6.22 -3.84
N LEU A 151 -5.54 -6.50 -4.59
CA LEU A 151 -6.90 -6.70 -4.08
C LEU A 151 -7.21 -8.19 -4.03
N PHE A 152 -7.84 -8.66 -2.96
CA PHE A 152 -8.44 -9.99 -2.88
C PHE A 152 -9.94 -9.85 -2.69
N PHE A 153 -10.70 -10.64 -3.45
CA PHE A 153 -12.15 -10.68 -3.44
C PHE A 153 -12.67 -11.85 -2.60
N PRO A 154 -13.94 -11.84 -2.15
CA PRO A 154 -14.50 -12.88 -1.28
C PRO A 154 -14.48 -14.29 -1.85
N ASP A 155 -14.46 -14.43 -3.18
CA ASP A 155 -14.37 -15.70 -3.90
C ASP A 155 -12.91 -16.21 -4.04
N GLY A 156 -11.95 -15.50 -3.47
CA GLY A 156 -10.53 -15.85 -3.49
C GLY A 156 -9.76 -15.32 -4.70
N GLN A 157 -10.42 -14.67 -5.67
CA GLN A 157 -9.73 -14.04 -6.78
C GLN A 157 -8.86 -12.88 -6.29
N CYS A 158 -7.71 -12.66 -6.95
CA CYS A 158 -6.83 -11.55 -6.64
C CYS A 158 -6.44 -10.77 -7.90
N LEU A 159 -6.39 -9.44 -7.79
CA LEU A 159 -5.99 -8.54 -8.86
C LEU A 159 -4.88 -7.59 -8.37
N PHE A 160 -3.81 -7.48 -9.14
CA PHE A 160 -2.81 -6.43 -8.96
C PHE A 160 -3.31 -5.12 -9.56
N GLY A 161 -3.23 -4.02 -8.81
CA GLY A 161 -3.75 -2.72 -9.22
C GLY A 161 -5.14 -2.41 -8.66
N PRO A 162 -5.86 -1.44 -9.25
CA PRO A 162 -5.40 -0.58 -10.35
C PRO A 162 -4.25 0.32 -9.90
N VAL A 163 -3.26 0.53 -10.78
CA VAL A 163 -2.11 1.40 -10.51
C VAL A 163 -2.44 2.82 -10.98
N LEU A 164 -2.56 3.76 -10.03
CA LEU A 164 -3.03 5.12 -10.29
C LEU A 164 -1.97 6.16 -9.85
N ILE A 165 -1.92 7.29 -10.55
CA ILE A 165 -1.23 8.51 -10.06
C ILE A 165 -2.20 9.65 -9.74
N ASP A 166 -3.35 9.68 -10.41
CA ASP A 166 -4.44 10.61 -10.18
C ASP A 166 -5.75 9.81 -10.06
N PRO A 167 -6.16 9.44 -8.83
CA PRO A 167 -7.33 8.61 -8.62
C PRO A 167 -8.63 9.38 -8.95
N PRO A 168 -9.57 8.80 -9.70
CA PRO A 168 -10.84 9.46 -9.99
C PRO A 168 -11.69 9.60 -8.71
N VAL A 169 -12.58 10.59 -8.70
CA VAL A 169 -13.49 10.91 -7.59
C VAL A 169 -14.96 10.83 -8.01
N GLY A 170 -15.87 10.78 -7.03
CA GLY A 170 -17.32 10.74 -7.26
C GLY A 170 -17.74 9.56 -8.13
N GLU A 171 -18.62 9.80 -9.12
CA GLU A 171 -19.06 8.78 -10.07
C GLU A 171 -17.91 8.14 -10.86
N GLY A 172 -16.82 8.88 -11.08
CA GLY A 172 -15.62 8.34 -11.74
C GLY A 172 -14.96 7.23 -10.92
N ALA A 173 -14.97 7.36 -9.58
CA ALA A 173 -14.45 6.32 -8.69
C ALA A 173 -15.29 5.04 -8.79
N LEU A 174 -16.62 5.17 -8.84
CA LEU A 174 -17.54 4.04 -8.98
C LEU A 174 -17.40 3.36 -10.35
N ARG A 175 -17.27 4.14 -11.43
CA ARG A 175 -17.03 3.58 -12.77
C ARG A 175 -15.73 2.77 -12.85
N LEU A 176 -14.67 3.22 -12.18
CA LEU A 176 -13.43 2.45 -12.10
C LEU A 176 -13.61 1.19 -11.24
N TRP A 177 -14.41 1.25 -10.17
CA TRP A 177 -14.76 0.08 -9.36
C TRP A 177 -15.52 -0.96 -10.15
N ASP A 178 -16.55 -0.56 -10.90
CA ASP A 178 -17.30 -1.44 -11.79
C ASP A 178 -16.38 -2.11 -12.82
N ALA A 179 -15.42 -1.38 -13.38
CA ALA A 179 -14.45 -1.93 -14.32
C ALA A 179 -13.51 -2.98 -13.67
N VAL A 180 -13.08 -2.73 -12.42
CA VAL A 180 -12.24 -3.67 -11.67
C VAL A 180 -13.04 -4.92 -11.26
N VAL A 181 -14.27 -4.76 -10.78
CA VAL A 181 -15.15 -5.89 -10.44
C VAL A 181 -15.52 -6.69 -11.68
N ALA A 182 -15.75 -6.05 -12.83
CA ALA A 182 -16.05 -6.77 -14.06
C ALA A 182 -14.92 -7.73 -14.49
N TRP A 183 -13.66 -7.46 -14.14
CA TRP A 183 -12.56 -8.40 -14.42
C TRP A 183 -12.73 -9.74 -13.71
N THR A 184 -13.33 -9.75 -12.52
CA THR A 184 -13.54 -10.99 -11.75
C THR A 184 -14.57 -11.92 -12.40
N GLU A 185 -15.30 -11.45 -13.42
CA GLU A 185 -16.21 -12.27 -14.22
C GLU A 185 -15.49 -13.08 -15.32
N PHE A 186 -14.22 -12.77 -15.60
CA PHE A 186 -13.44 -13.37 -16.68
C PHE A 186 -12.22 -14.13 -16.12
N PRO A 187 -12.38 -15.40 -15.68
CA PRO A 187 -11.32 -16.16 -15.01
C PRO A 187 -10.11 -16.50 -15.90
N HIS A 188 -10.15 -16.15 -17.19
CA HIS A 188 -9.07 -16.34 -18.15
C HIS A 188 -8.52 -15.01 -18.70
N LEU A 189 -8.87 -13.89 -18.05
CA LEU A 189 -8.29 -12.58 -18.31
C LEU A 189 -7.11 -12.37 -17.35
N TYR A 190 -5.89 -12.24 -17.89
CA TYR A 190 -4.67 -12.26 -17.07
C TYR A 190 -3.99 -10.89 -16.95
N GLU A 191 -3.90 -10.10 -18.01
CA GLU A 191 -3.20 -8.81 -17.98
C GLU A 191 -3.74 -7.85 -19.05
N LEU A 192 -3.96 -6.61 -18.63
CA LEU A 192 -4.17 -5.46 -19.50
C LEU A 192 -3.37 -4.32 -18.90
N GLN A 193 -2.48 -3.74 -19.69
CA GLN A 193 -1.64 -2.64 -19.24
C GLN A 193 -1.68 -1.50 -20.23
N ARG A 194 -1.54 -0.29 -19.69
CA ARG A 194 -1.17 0.89 -20.46
C ARG A 194 0.36 0.98 -20.49
N PRO A 195 1.02 0.76 -21.64
CA PRO A 195 2.43 1.07 -21.78
C PRO A 195 2.65 2.56 -21.52
N LYS A 196 3.65 2.88 -20.70
CA LYS A 196 3.97 4.26 -20.33
C LYS A 196 4.86 4.88 -21.39
N THR A 197 4.47 6.04 -21.91
CA THR A 197 5.30 6.92 -22.74
C THR A 197 6.25 7.74 -21.87
N SER A 198 7.19 8.45 -22.48
CA SER A 198 8.04 9.41 -21.77
C SER A 198 7.22 10.51 -21.08
N ALA A 199 6.12 10.95 -21.70
CA ALA A 199 5.21 11.93 -21.09
C ALA A 199 4.50 11.36 -19.86
N ASP A 200 4.09 10.08 -19.89
CA ASP A 200 3.51 9.42 -18.71
C ASP A 200 4.55 9.28 -17.59
N GLN A 201 5.81 8.97 -17.93
CA GLN A 201 6.90 8.89 -16.95
C GLN A 201 7.17 10.24 -16.28
N GLN A 202 7.15 11.33 -17.05
CA GLN A 202 7.27 12.68 -16.52
C GLN A 202 6.10 13.03 -15.59
N ALA A 203 4.87 12.75 -15.99
CA ALA A 203 3.70 12.98 -15.15
C ALA A 203 3.75 12.18 -13.83
N ILE A 204 4.26 10.94 -13.85
CA ILE A 204 4.51 10.15 -12.65
C ILE A 204 5.57 10.81 -11.77
N ALA A 205 6.69 11.24 -12.34
CA ALA A 205 7.76 11.89 -11.60
C ALA A 205 7.28 13.19 -10.92
N ASP A 206 6.51 14.00 -11.64
CA ASP A 206 5.94 15.24 -11.12
C ASP A 206 4.96 14.99 -9.99
N THR A 207 4.03 14.05 -10.19
CA THR A 207 3.03 13.70 -9.18
C THR A 207 3.65 13.15 -7.91
N LEU A 208 4.73 12.37 -8.05
CA LEU A 208 5.38 11.69 -6.93
C LEU A 208 6.54 12.51 -6.33
N ARG A 209 6.79 13.73 -6.79
CA ARG A 209 7.98 14.50 -6.42
C ARG A 209 8.22 14.63 -4.90
N PRO A 210 7.22 15.01 -4.07
CA PRO A 210 7.44 15.09 -2.61
C PRO A 210 7.90 13.75 -2.02
N TYR A 211 7.34 12.64 -2.51
CA TYR A 211 7.75 11.29 -2.13
C TYR A 211 9.17 10.96 -2.60
N LEU A 212 9.51 11.30 -3.84
CA LEU A 212 10.83 11.03 -4.42
C LEU A 212 11.95 11.76 -3.68
N GLU A 213 11.66 12.97 -3.18
CA GLU A 213 12.57 13.82 -2.42
C GLU A 213 12.70 13.37 -0.94
N ALA A 214 11.63 12.82 -0.35
CA ALA A 214 11.60 12.44 1.06
C ALA A 214 12.07 11.00 1.35
N ARG A 215 12.02 10.09 0.39
CA ARG A 215 12.42 8.68 0.60
C ARG A 215 13.92 8.50 0.85
N ASP A 216 14.27 7.45 1.60
CA ASP A 216 15.66 7.04 1.86
C ASP A 216 16.05 5.73 1.13
N TRP A 217 15.36 5.42 0.03
CA TRP A 217 15.57 4.23 -0.79
C TRP A 217 15.44 4.51 -2.28
N VAL A 218 15.93 3.58 -3.10
CA VAL A 218 15.75 3.60 -4.55
C VAL A 218 14.42 2.96 -4.95
N SER A 219 13.80 3.47 -6.02
CA SER A 219 12.62 2.83 -6.59
C SER A 219 13.00 1.54 -7.31
N ILE A 220 12.24 0.48 -7.07
CA ILE A 220 12.37 -0.80 -7.76
C ILE A 220 11.04 -1.13 -8.43
N ASN A 221 11.09 -1.54 -9.70
CA ASN A 221 9.95 -2.05 -10.43
C ASN A 221 10.32 -3.40 -11.03
N ARG A 222 9.60 -4.45 -10.62
CA ARG A 222 9.84 -5.83 -11.07
C ARG A 222 11.34 -6.20 -11.00
N GLY A 223 11.98 -5.91 -9.86
CA GLY A 223 13.39 -6.22 -9.60
C GLY A 223 14.43 -5.28 -10.24
N LYS A 224 14.02 -4.25 -11.00
CA LYS A 224 14.93 -3.29 -11.61
C LYS A 224 14.89 -1.94 -10.90
N VAL A 225 16.06 -1.39 -10.57
CA VAL A 225 16.17 -0.01 -10.07
C VAL A 225 15.71 0.95 -11.16
N ILE A 226 14.86 1.90 -10.79
CA ILE A 226 14.36 2.96 -11.67
C ILE A 226 14.79 4.31 -11.11
N SER A 227 15.41 5.12 -11.97
CA SER A 227 15.65 6.55 -11.77
C SER A 227 14.46 7.34 -12.30
N PHE A 228 14.07 8.39 -11.57
CA PHE A 228 13.12 9.39 -12.04
C PHE A 228 13.81 10.71 -12.42
N ASP A 229 15.14 10.78 -12.23
CA ASP A 229 15.94 11.96 -12.59
C ASP A 229 16.22 12.03 -14.10
N ASP A 230 16.07 10.90 -14.80
CA ASP A 230 16.36 10.76 -16.24
C ASP A 230 15.28 11.39 -17.12
N PHE A 231 14.16 11.86 -16.53
CA PHE A 231 13.03 12.44 -17.26
C PHE A 231 13.08 13.98 -17.34
N ARG A 232 14.12 14.61 -16.78
CA ARG A 232 14.35 16.06 -16.83
C ARG A 232 14.72 16.58 -18.21
#